data_AF-A0A0D0DP23-F1
#
_entry.id   AF-A0A0D0DP23-F1
#
_cell.length_a   1.000
_cell.length_b   1.000
_cell.length_c   1.000
_cell.angle_alpha   90.00
_cell.angle_beta   90.00
_cell.angle_gamma   90.00
#
_symmetry.space_group_name_H-M   'P 1'
#
loop_
_entity.id
_entity.type
_entity.pdbx_description
1 polymer ?
#
loop_
_entity_poly.entity_id
_entity_poly.type
_entity_poly.pdbx_seq_one_letter_code
_entity_poly.pdbx_strand_id
1 'polypeptide(L)' 'RACLIVLLLTDGCVIPCIFQLEASLAMLHQHDCVIIAGTGSGKTLCLLIPILL' A
#
# COMPACT_ATOMS: atom_id res chain seq x y z
N ARG A 1 11.02 -0.77 2.13
CA ARG A 1 11.20 0.58 1.53
C ARG A 1 9.89 1.32 1.39
N ALA A 2 8.78 0.65 1.05
CA ALA A 2 7.43 1.22 0.96
C ALA A 2 7.09 2.26 2.03
N CYS A 3 7.24 1.94 3.32
CA CYS A 3 6.87 2.87 4.40
C CYS A 3 7.64 4.19 4.34
N LEU A 4 8.95 4.14 4.09
CA LEU A 4 9.79 5.34 3.96
C LEU A 4 9.39 6.18 2.74
N ILE A 5 9.12 5.53 1.60
CA ILE A 5 8.70 6.22 0.39
C ILE A 5 7.36 6.93 0.62
N VAL A 6 6.36 6.22 1.16
CA VAL A 6 5.06 6.82 1.46
C VAL A 6 5.17 7.93 2.48
N LEU A 7 5.96 7.76 3.54
CA LEU A 7 6.17 8.78 4.56
C LEU A 7 6.77 10.06 3.93
N LEU A 8 7.79 9.92 3.08
CA LEU A 8 8.41 11.05 2.39
C LEU A 8 7.45 11.74 1.41
N LEU A 9 6.69 10.97 0.62
CA LEU A 9 5.75 11.51 -0.38
C LEU A 9 4.51 12.17 0.25
N THR A 10 4.27 11.93 1.53
CA THR A 10 3.12 12.48 2.26
C THR A 10 3.54 13.47 3.34
N ASP A 11 4.77 14.00 3.26
CA ASP A 11 5.33 14.94 4.23
C ASP A 11 5.17 14.47 5.68
N GLY A 12 5.35 13.17 5.91
CA GLY A 12 5.24 12.53 7.22
C GLY A 12 3.81 12.20 7.68
N CYS A 13 2.79 12.49 6.88
CA CYS A 13 1.38 12.36 7.31
C CYS A 13 0.85 10.93 7.26
N VAL A 14 1.42 10.07 6.42
CA VAL A 14 0.89 8.72 6.18
C VAL A 14 1.97 7.66 6.39
N ILE A 15 1.61 6.62 7.14
CA ILE A 15 2.37 5.37 7.27
C ILE A 15 1.47 4.24 6.75
N PRO A 16 1.95 3.39 5.82
CA PRO A 16 1.18 2.24 5.36
C PRO A 16 0.82 1.27 6.50
N CYS A 17 -0.45 0.87 6.55
CA CYS A 17 -0.94 -0.22 7.35
C CYS A 17 -0.41 -1.58 6.84
N ILE A 18 -0.40 -2.58 7.72
CA ILE A 18 0.11 -3.93 7.42
C ILE A 18 -0.58 -4.54 6.20
N PHE A 19 -1.92 -4.51 6.15
CA PHE A 19 -2.66 -5.10 5.02
C PHE A 19 -2.33 -4.45 3.67
N GLN A 20 -1.92 -3.16 3.66
CA GLN A 20 -1.52 -2.47 2.44
C GLN A 20 -0.18 -3.00 1.95
N LEU A 21 0.76 -3.25 2.88
CA LEU A 21 2.05 -3.86 2.57
C LEU A 21 1.91 -5.31 2.10
N GLU A 22 1.07 -6.11 2.76
CA GLU A 22 0.79 -7.50 2.38
C GLU A 22 0.20 -7.58 0.97
N ALA A 23 -0.83 -6.78 0.69
CA ALA A 23 -1.43 -6.69 -0.64
C ALA A 23 -0.40 -6.25 -1.69
N SER A 24 0.44 -5.27 -1.35
CA SER A 24 1.47 -4.77 -2.26
C SER A 24 2.51 -5.84 -2.60
N LEU A 25 2.93 -6.62 -1.60
CA LEU A 25 3.87 -7.73 -1.81
C LEU A 25 3.26 -8.80 -2.71
N ALA A 26 2.01 -9.17 -2.51
CA ALA A 26 1.34 -10.14 -3.37
C ALA A 26 1.23 -9.63 -4.82
N MET A 27 0.87 -8.36 -5.02
CA MET A 27 0.85 -7.76 -6.37
C MET A 27 2.23 -7.72 -7.04
N LEU A 28 3.30 -7.41 -6.30
CA LEU A 28 4.67 -7.42 -6.83
C LEU A 28 5.12 -8.83 -7.27
N HIS A 29 4.58 -9.88 -6.65
CA HIS A 29 4.80 -11.28 -7.06
C HIS A 29 3.82 -11.76 -8.13
N GLN A 30 3.09 -10.85 -8.79
CA GLN A 30 2.11 -11.17 -9.83
C GLN A 30 0.97 -12.08 -9.32
N HIS A 31 0.59 -11.94 -8.06
CA HIS A 31 -0.56 -12.62 -7.49
C HIS A 31 -1.79 -11.71 -7.46
N ASP A 32 -2.92 -12.26 -7.89
CA ASP A 32 -4.22 -11.60 -7.74
C ASP A 32 -4.56 -11.47 -6.25
N CYS A 33 -5.11 -10.32 -5.88
CA CYS A 33 -5.44 -9.99 -4.49
C CYS A 33 -6.89 -9.51 -4.36
N VAL A 34 -7.62 -10.07 -3.39
CA VAL A 34 -8.95 -9.58 -2.99
C VAL A 34 -8.82 -8.85 -1.66
N ILE A 35 -9.00 -7.52 -1.67
CA ILE A 35 -8.89 -6.68 -0.48
C ILE A 35 -10.27 -6.23 -0.03
N ILE A 36 -10.73 -6.73 1.10
CA ILE A 36 -12.05 -6.41 1.65
C ILE A 36 -11.89 -5.45 2.83
N ALA A 37 -12.27 -4.18 2.64
CA ALA A 37 -12.31 -3.17 3.69
C ALA A 37 -13.27 -2.03 3.32
N GLY A 38 -13.75 -1.26 4.30
CA GLY A 38 -14.64 -0.11 4.08
C GLY A 38 -13.98 1.03 3.28
N THR A 39 -14.76 1.91 2.66
CA THR A 39 -14.24 3.13 2.02
C THR A 39 -13.50 4.00 3.05
N GLY A 40 -12.48 4.74 2.61
CA GLY A 40 -11.62 5.51 3.52
C GLY A 40 -10.56 4.70 4.28
N SER A 41 -10.60 3.35 4.22
CA SER A 41 -9.59 2.51 4.88
C SER A 41 -8.18 2.58 4.26
N GLY A 42 -8.01 3.29 3.14
CA GLY A 42 -6.72 3.40 2.45
C GLY A 42 -6.41 2.29 1.45
N LYS A 43 -7.40 1.51 0.97
CA LYS A 43 -7.18 0.47 -0.06
C LYS A 43 -6.50 0.99 -1.34
N THR A 44 -6.70 2.26 -1.68
CA THR A 44 -6.04 2.89 -2.84
C THR A 44 -4.52 2.83 -2.72
N LEU A 45 -3.99 2.94 -1.50
CA LEU A 45 -2.56 2.87 -1.26
C LEU A 45 -1.98 1.47 -1.56
N CYS A 46 -2.79 0.41 -1.46
CA CYS A 46 -2.38 -0.95 -1.86
C CYS A 46 -2.02 -1.04 -3.35
N LEU A 47 -2.64 -0.21 -4.20
CA LEU A 47 -2.34 -0.15 -5.64
C LEU A 47 -1.16 0.79 -5.93
N LEU A 48 -1.00 1.85 -5.14
CA LEU A 48 0.05 2.84 -5.35
C LEU A 48 1.43 2.35 -4.88
N ILE A 49 1.52 1.64 -3.76
CA ILE A 49 2.80 1.15 -3.23
C ILE A 49 3.57 0.30 -4.25
N PRO A 50 2.96 -0.70 -4.95
CA PRO A 50 3.65 -1.47 -5.99
C PRO A 50 4.14 -0.65 -7.18
N ILE A 51 3.44 0.45 -7.53
CA ILE A 51 3.82 1.32 -8.65
C ILE A 51 5.04 2.18 -8.30
N LEU A 52 5.22 2.49 -7.00
CA LEU A 52 6.30 3.33 -6.49
C LEU A 52 7.59 2.55 -6.16
N LEU A 53 7.56 1.22 -6.20
CA LEU A 53 8.67 0.32 -5.86
C LEU A 53 9.31 -0.29 -7.11
#